data_AF-A0A6N9TR24-F1
#
_entry.id   AF-A0A6N9TR24-F1
#
_cell.length_a   1.000
_cell.length_b   1.000
_cell.length_c   1.000
_cell.angle_alpha   90.00
_cell.angle_beta   90.00
_cell.angle_gamma   90.00
#
_symmetry.space_group_name_H-M   'P 1'
#
loop_
_entity.id
_entity.type
_entity.pdbx_description
1 polymer ?
#
loop_
_entity_poly.entity_id
_entity_poly.type
_entity_poly.pdbx_seq_one_letter_code
_entity_poly.pdbx_strand_id
1 'polypeptide(L)'
;SLMGVLGAFVFTAQMINFAIPGTGSSGHLVGGLLLAVLLGPHAALVVMTSILAVQALFFADGGLLALGANIANMGLVPCYVAYPLYRRLAGADPTPARRAAAAVAAAVAGCEIGALGVVLETTASGIASLPAGTFLLLMLPIHLPIGLVEGGVTAAVVSYLAQARPEWAAGGPASAAGAGRGLLAAVAAAAVVTGGCLAWTASDLPDGLEWSVARVTGTAGEAGVAGAVSRAHDLFSGLQERTAFLPGYAFRSPAAGERLGTSVSGLVGGGLTLALAGLFGWAISRRRAGPG
;
A
#
# COMPACT_ATOMS: atom_id res chain seq x y z
N SER A 1 15.04 -9.02 -8.93
CA SER A 1 15.36 -8.47 -7.60
C SER A 1 14.22 -8.82 -6.66
N LEU A 2 14.50 -9.24 -5.42
CA LEU A 2 13.45 -9.55 -4.42
C LEU A 2 12.57 -8.32 -4.13
N MET A 3 13.18 -7.13 -4.02
CA MET A 3 12.46 -5.86 -3.85
C MET A 3 11.49 -5.59 -4.99
N GLY A 4 11.92 -5.79 -6.24
CA GLY A 4 11.07 -5.58 -7.41
C GLY A 4 9.89 -6.54 -7.46
N VAL A 5 10.12 -7.83 -7.24
CA VAL A 5 9.05 -8.85 -7.31
C VAL A 5 8.05 -8.69 -6.17
N LEU A 6 8.50 -8.44 -4.94
CA LEU A 6 7.60 -8.15 -3.82
C LEU A 6 6.86 -6.82 -4.02
N GLY A 7 7.52 -5.80 -4.57
CA GLY A 7 6.88 -4.54 -4.90
C GLY A 7 5.75 -4.70 -5.92
N ALA A 8 6.00 -5.45 -6.99
CA ALA A 8 4.98 -5.76 -8.00
C ALA A 8 3.78 -6.50 -7.40
N PHE A 9 4.04 -7.51 -6.56
CA PHE A 9 3.00 -8.24 -5.85
C PHE A 9 2.17 -7.33 -4.97
N VAL A 10 2.81 -6.51 -4.12
CA VAL A 10 2.09 -5.59 -3.23
C VAL A 10 1.31 -4.58 -4.04
N PHE A 11 1.89 -3.93 -5.07
CA PHE A 11 1.17 -3.04 -5.97
C PHE A 11 -0.14 -3.67 -6.48
N THR A 12 -0.05 -4.88 -7.04
CA THR A 12 -1.25 -5.56 -7.58
C THR A 12 -2.25 -5.96 -6.51
N ALA A 13 -1.78 -6.24 -5.29
CA ALA A 13 -2.66 -6.55 -4.16
C ALA A 13 -3.37 -5.29 -3.63
N GLN A 14 -2.75 -4.10 -3.72
CA GLN A 14 -3.37 -2.83 -3.34
C GLN A 14 -4.52 -2.44 -4.28
N MET A 15 -4.53 -2.94 -5.52
CA MET A 15 -5.66 -2.74 -6.44
C MET A 15 -6.93 -3.52 -6.06
N ILE A 16 -6.85 -4.46 -5.12
CA ILE A 16 -7.99 -5.26 -4.71
C ILE A 16 -8.68 -4.61 -3.51
N ASN A 17 -9.69 -3.79 -3.81
CA ASN A 17 -10.61 -3.27 -2.81
C ASN A 17 -11.56 -4.39 -2.35
N PHE A 18 -11.75 -4.56 -1.05
CA PHE A 18 -12.74 -5.46 -0.48
C PHE A 18 -13.83 -4.65 0.24
N ALA A 19 -15.09 -5.02 0.00
CA ALA A 19 -16.22 -4.37 0.65
C ALA A 19 -16.18 -4.61 2.18
N ILE A 20 -16.49 -3.58 2.95
CA ILE A 20 -16.61 -3.66 4.41
C ILE A 20 -18.10 -3.82 4.74
N PRO A 21 -18.55 -5.03 5.17
CA PRO A 21 -19.97 -5.33 5.31
C PRO A 21 -20.69 -4.33 6.22
N GLY A 22 -21.88 -3.88 5.78
CA GLY A 22 -22.76 -3.01 6.57
C GLY A 22 -22.40 -1.52 6.59
N THR A 23 -21.30 -1.10 5.94
CA THR A 23 -20.84 0.31 5.98
C THR A 23 -21.13 1.08 4.68
N GLY A 24 -21.17 0.38 3.55
CA GLY A 24 -21.17 0.98 2.21
C GLY A 24 -19.80 1.52 1.78
N SER A 25 -18.72 1.11 2.47
CA SER A 25 -17.33 1.41 2.16
C SER A 25 -16.62 0.16 1.63
N SER A 26 -15.48 0.36 0.99
CA SER A 26 -14.44 -0.65 0.81
C SER A 26 -13.17 -0.27 1.58
N GLY A 27 -12.20 -1.18 1.58
CA GLY A 27 -10.82 -0.90 1.94
C GLY A 27 -9.88 -1.76 1.12
N HIS A 28 -8.59 -1.46 1.15
CA HIS A 28 -7.58 -2.22 0.44
C HIS A 28 -6.37 -2.51 1.33
N LEU A 29 -5.56 -3.46 0.91
CA LEU A 29 -4.29 -3.73 1.57
C LEU A 29 -3.32 -2.57 1.35
N VAL A 30 -2.48 -2.25 2.34
CA VAL A 30 -1.33 -1.36 2.16
C VAL A 30 -0.06 -2.18 1.89
N GLY A 31 0.18 -3.23 2.68
CA GLY A 31 1.28 -4.18 2.47
C GLY A 31 2.64 -3.69 2.99
N GLY A 32 2.71 -2.49 3.58
CA GLY A 32 3.94 -1.93 4.12
C GLY A 32 4.54 -2.76 5.26
N LEU A 33 3.69 -3.29 6.16
CA LEU A 33 4.17 -4.16 7.26
C LEU A 33 4.72 -5.48 6.70
N LEU A 34 4.00 -6.11 5.75
CA LEU A 34 4.47 -7.33 5.09
C LEU A 34 5.85 -7.12 4.45
N LEU A 35 6.01 -6.03 3.69
CA LEU A 35 7.31 -5.69 3.10
C LEU A 35 8.38 -5.47 4.16
N ALA A 36 8.07 -4.78 5.26
CA ALA A 36 9.03 -4.53 6.33
C ALA A 36 9.47 -5.83 7.03
N VAL A 37 8.55 -6.78 7.21
CA VAL A 37 8.88 -8.11 7.74
C VAL A 37 9.80 -8.88 6.79
N LEU A 38 9.53 -8.82 5.48
CA LEU A 38 10.28 -9.60 4.49
C LEU A 38 11.62 -8.95 4.10
N LEU A 39 11.68 -7.63 3.97
CA LEU A 39 12.84 -6.91 3.42
C LEU A 39 13.62 -6.11 4.47
N GLY A 40 13.05 -5.93 5.66
CA GLY A 40 13.49 -4.92 6.62
C GLY A 40 12.96 -3.52 6.28
N PRO A 41 12.99 -2.59 7.25
CA PRO A 41 12.23 -1.34 7.19
C PRO A 41 12.73 -0.38 6.11
N HIS A 42 14.04 -0.33 5.86
CA HIS A 42 14.61 0.58 4.86
C HIS A 42 14.27 0.16 3.43
N ALA A 43 14.46 -1.13 3.11
CA ALA A 43 14.16 -1.64 1.77
C ALA A 43 12.65 -1.64 1.52
N ALA A 44 11.84 -1.96 2.54
CA ALA A 44 10.39 -1.84 2.47
C ALA A 44 9.93 -0.40 2.19
N LEU A 45 10.50 0.60 2.86
CA LEU A 45 10.19 2.00 2.58
C LEU A 45 10.47 2.36 1.12
N VAL A 46 11.64 1.98 0.58
CA VAL A 46 11.96 2.25 -0.83
C VAL A 46 10.95 1.58 -1.77
N VAL A 47 10.52 0.36 -1.46
CA VAL A 47 9.49 -0.34 -2.25
C VAL A 47 8.15 0.38 -2.14
N MET A 48 7.67 0.73 -0.94
CA MET A 48 6.42 1.47 -0.76
C MET A 48 6.44 2.84 -1.45
N THR A 49 7.54 3.59 -1.35
CA THR A 49 7.70 4.85 -2.08
C THR A 49 7.65 4.64 -3.59
N SER A 50 8.24 3.54 -4.10
CA SER A 50 8.17 3.20 -5.53
C SER A 50 6.74 2.90 -5.97
N ILE A 51 5.99 2.15 -5.16
CA ILE A 51 4.57 1.85 -5.43
C ILE A 51 3.74 3.13 -5.47
N LEU A 52 3.78 3.93 -4.40
CA LEU A 52 2.98 5.16 -4.28
C LEU A 52 3.32 6.18 -5.38
N ALA A 53 4.61 6.26 -5.77
CA ALA A 53 5.02 7.11 -6.89
C ALA A 53 4.43 6.62 -8.22
N VAL A 54 4.42 5.30 -8.47
CA VAL A 54 3.80 4.73 -9.67
C VAL A 54 2.29 4.99 -9.68
N GLN A 55 1.60 4.78 -8.55
CA GLN A 55 0.17 5.07 -8.40
C GLN A 55 -0.15 6.54 -8.71
N ALA A 56 0.57 7.47 -8.11
CA ALA A 56 0.32 8.90 -8.30
C ALA A 56 0.67 9.38 -9.72
N LEU A 57 1.77 8.91 -10.30
CA LEU A 57 2.24 9.37 -11.63
C LEU A 57 1.46 8.75 -12.79
N PHE A 58 1.18 7.45 -12.75
CA PHE A 58 0.64 6.71 -13.90
C PHE A 58 -0.86 6.45 -13.79
N PHE A 59 -1.40 6.37 -12.57
CA PHE A 59 -2.79 5.98 -12.31
C PHE A 59 -3.64 7.10 -11.71
N ALA A 60 -3.06 8.29 -11.52
CA ALA A 60 -3.71 9.42 -10.86
C ALA A 60 -4.29 9.08 -9.47
N ASP A 61 -3.75 8.05 -8.81
CA ASP A 61 -4.26 7.54 -7.54
C ASP A 61 -3.45 8.13 -6.37
N GLY A 62 -4.15 8.63 -5.35
CA GLY A 62 -3.57 9.29 -4.17
C GLY A 62 -3.00 10.70 -4.38
N GLY A 63 -2.90 11.20 -5.62
CA GLY A 63 -2.48 12.58 -5.93
C GLY A 63 -0.98 12.86 -5.79
N LEU A 64 -0.40 13.61 -6.74
CA LEU A 64 1.04 13.98 -6.68
C LEU A 64 1.36 14.92 -5.51
N LEU A 65 0.45 15.87 -5.21
CA LEU A 65 0.64 16.79 -4.09
C LEU A 65 0.55 16.07 -2.73
N ALA A 66 -0.29 15.04 -2.63
CA ALA A 66 -0.48 14.26 -1.41
C ALA A 66 0.56 13.12 -1.26
N LEU A 67 1.43 12.89 -2.26
CA LEU A 67 2.40 11.79 -2.26
C LEU A 67 3.27 11.76 -0.99
N GLY A 68 3.67 12.92 -0.47
CA GLY A 68 4.43 13.00 0.79
C GLY A 68 3.66 12.48 2.00
N ALA A 69 2.39 12.89 2.14
CA ALA A 69 1.48 12.42 3.18
C ALA A 69 1.21 10.90 3.03
N ASN A 70 0.98 10.43 1.80
CA ASN A 70 0.80 9.01 1.52
C ASN A 70 2.06 8.20 1.89
N ILE A 71 3.26 8.69 1.59
CA ILE A 71 4.51 8.03 2.00
C ILE A 71 4.65 8.03 3.53
N ALA A 72 4.22 9.08 4.23
CA ALA A 72 4.25 9.10 5.68
C ALA A 72 3.32 8.03 6.28
N ASN A 73 2.05 8.03 5.88
CA ASN A 73 1.03 7.16 6.46
C ASN A 73 1.14 5.70 6.00
N MET A 74 1.43 5.46 4.72
CA MET A 74 1.46 4.12 4.13
C MET A 74 2.87 3.55 3.97
N GLY A 75 3.90 4.38 4.06
CA GLY A 75 5.31 3.95 3.99
C GLY A 75 5.99 3.98 5.35
N LEU A 76 6.12 5.17 5.94
CA LEU A 76 6.90 5.37 7.17
C LEU A 76 6.25 4.70 8.38
N VAL A 77 4.95 4.89 8.60
CA VAL A 77 4.23 4.28 9.74
C VAL A 77 4.36 2.76 9.74
N PRO A 78 4.02 2.02 8.66
CA PRO A 78 4.16 0.56 8.70
C PRO A 78 5.63 0.10 8.83
N CYS A 79 6.58 0.80 8.19
CA CYS A 79 7.99 0.40 8.21
C CYS A 79 8.71 0.72 9.53
N TYR A 80 8.40 1.84 10.18
CA TYR A 80 9.14 2.31 11.36
C TYR A 80 8.33 2.39 12.64
N VAL A 81 7.01 2.15 12.59
CA VAL A 81 6.16 2.07 13.78
C VAL A 81 5.58 0.67 13.93
N ALA A 82 4.84 0.19 12.92
CA ALA A 82 4.20 -1.12 12.99
C ALA A 82 5.23 -2.27 13.01
N TYR A 83 6.28 -2.21 12.19
CA TYR A 83 7.29 -3.27 12.15
C TYR A 83 8.07 -3.43 13.46
N PRO A 84 8.59 -2.37 14.12
CA PRO A 84 9.16 -2.51 15.45
C PRO A 84 8.17 -3.05 16.49
N LEU A 85 6.89 -2.65 16.42
CA LEU A 85 5.84 -3.21 17.28
C LEU A 85 5.66 -4.71 17.03
N TYR A 86 5.57 -5.14 15.77
CA TYR A 86 5.55 -6.55 15.38
C TYR A 86 6.72 -7.31 15.98
N ARG A 87 7.95 -6.81 15.83
CA ARG A 87 9.15 -7.46 16.38
C ARG A 87 9.10 -7.61 17.90
N ARG A 88 8.61 -6.58 18.60
CA ARG A 88 8.46 -6.61 20.07
C ARG A 88 7.41 -7.65 20.49
N LEU A 89 6.26 -7.68 19.81
CA LEU A 89 5.17 -8.61 20.13
C LEU A 89 5.54 -10.05 19.79
N ALA A 90 6.15 -10.29 18.62
CA ALA A 90 6.58 -11.61 18.18
C ALA A 90 7.74 -12.15 19.04
N GLY A 91 8.70 -11.30 19.40
CA GLY A 91 9.92 -11.75 20.09
C GLY A 91 10.90 -12.46 19.15
N ALA A 92 11.95 -13.07 19.72
CA ALA A 92 13.03 -13.69 18.94
C ALA A 92 12.64 -15.04 18.32
N ASP A 93 11.90 -15.87 19.05
CA ASP A 93 11.46 -17.19 18.61
C ASP A 93 9.95 -17.39 18.87
N PRO A 94 9.09 -16.75 18.05
CA PRO A 94 7.64 -16.85 18.23
C PRO A 94 7.12 -18.22 17.82
N THR A 95 6.16 -18.75 18.60
CA THR A 95 5.25 -19.80 18.11
C THR A 95 4.44 -19.28 16.91
N PRO A 96 3.91 -20.17 16.03
CA PRO A 96 3.07 -19.74 14.90
C PRO A 96 1.89 -18.85 15.33
N ALA A 97 1.20 -19.20 16.42
CA ALA A 97 0.10 -18.43 16.96
C ALA A 97 0.54 -17.03 17.43
N ARG A 98 1.68 -16.93 18.15
CA ARG A 98 2.22 -15.64 18.61
C ARG A 98 2.63 -14.76 17.44
N ARG A 99 3.23 -15.35 16.40
CA ARG A 99 3.63 -14.63 15.17
C ARG A 99 2.42 -14.05 14.45
N ALA A 100 1.36 -14.84 14.30
CA ALA A 100 0.12 -14.40 13.68
C ALA A 100 -0.56 -13.28 14.50
N ALA A 101 -0.68 -13.45 15.82
CA ALA A 101 -1.25 -12.43 16.69
C ALA A 101 -0.43 -11.12 16.66
N ALA A 102 0.91 -11.21 16.64
CA ALA A 102 1.79 -10.06 16.53
C ALA A 102 1.62 -9.33 15.19
N ALA A 103 1.49 -10.07 14.08
CA ALA A 103 1.26 -9.48 12.76
C ALA A 103 -0.10 -8.75 12.70
N VAL A 104 -1.16 -9.35 13.24
CA VAL A 104 -2.49 -8.74 13.30
C VAL A 104 -2.48 -7.48 14.18
N ALA A 105 -1.97 -7.57 15.40
CA ALA A 105 -1.91 -6.44 16.31
C ALA A 105 -1.08 -5.27 15.75
N ALA A 106 0.06 -5.56 15.12
CA ALA A 106 0.90 -4.55 14.51
C ALA A 106 0.27 -3.93 13.26
N ALA A 107 -0.41 -4.72 12.41
CA ALA A 107 -1.11 -4.22 11.23
C ALA A 107 -2.27 -3.30 11.61
N VAL A 108 -3.09 -3.69 12.59
CA VAL A 108 -4.17 -2.86 13.13
C VAL A 108 -3.59 -1.55 13.67
N ALA A 109 -2.59 -1.61 14.55
CA ALA A 109 -1.97 -0.39 15.09
C ALA A 109 -1.37 0.49 13.99
N GLY A 110 -0.71 -0.09 12.98
CA GLY A 110 -0.18 0.65 11.84
C GLY A 110 -1.26 1.33 11.01
N CYS A 111 -2.36 0.62 10.74
CA CYS A 111 -3.51 1.13 9.99
C CYS A 111 -4.19 2.28 10.73
N GLU A 112 -4.45 2.12 12.03
CA GLU A 112 -5.06 3.17 12.87
C GLU A 112 -4.16 4.40 13.01
N ILE A 113 -2.85 4.22 13.17
CA ILE A 113 -1.90 5.36 13.23
C ILE A 113 -1.81 6.07 11.88
N GLY A 114 -1.84 5.33 10.77
CA GLY A 114 -1.87 5.91 9.42
C GLY A 114 -3.17 6.70 9.17
N ALA A 115 -4.32 6.13 9.53
CA ALA A 115 -5.62 6.78 9.42
C ALA A 115 -5.70 8.03 10.31
N LEU A 116 -5.17 7.98 11.53
CA LEU A 116 -5.00 9.15 12.40
C LEU A 116 -4.10 10.21 11.74
N GLY A 117 -3.01 9.80 11.12
CA GLY A 117 -2.11 10.69 10.36
C GLY A 117 -2.87 11.46 9.28
N VAL A 118 -3.67 10.76 8.46
CA VAL A 118 -4.53 11.39 7.44
C VAL A 118 -5.49 12.42 8.05
N VAL A 119 -6.13 12.11 9.20
CA VAL A 119 -7.02 13.04 9.89
C VAL A 119 -6.27 14.30 10.35
N LEU A 120 -5.09 14.12 10.95
CA LEU A 120 -4.27 15.22 11.45
C LEU A 120 -3.73 16.09 10.32
N GLU A 121 -3.20 15.49 9.25
CA GLU A 121 -2.66 16.17 8.08
C GLU A 121 -3.75 16.96 7.35
N THR A 122 -4.92 16.34 7.13
CA THR A 122 -6.07 17.00 6.49
C THR A 122 -6.56 18.17 7.33
N THR A 123 -6.71 17.99 8.64
CA THR A 123 -7.14 19.06 9.56
C THR A 123 -6.11 20.19 9.61
N ALA A 124 -4.82 19.86 9.70
CA ALA A 124 -3.73 20.82 9.77
C ALA A 124 -3.54 21.60 8.44
N SER A 125 -3.92 21.01 7.30
CA SER A 125 -3.86 21.68 6.01
C SER A 125 -4.76 22.92 5.95
N GLY A 126 -5.89 22.91 6.68
CA GLY A 126 -6.91 23.97 6.62
C GLY A 126 -7.63 24.09 5.28
N ILE A 127 -7.38 23.20 4.31
CA ILE A 127 -7.94 23.24 2.95
C ILE A 127 -9.35 22.62 2.92
N ALA A 128 -9.49 21.44 3.52
CA ALA A 128 -10.76 20.75 3.64
C ALA A 128 -11.44 21.18 4.94
N SER A 129 -12.63 21.78 4.85
CA SER A 129 -13.41 22.19 6.03
C SER A 129 -14.15 21.01 6.66
N LEU A 130 -13.39 20.00 7.13
CA LEU A 130 -13.93 18.81 7.79
C LEU A 130 -13.92 19.03 9.32
N PRO A 131 -15.06 18.87 10.03
CA PRO A 131 -15.07 18.80 11.48
C PRO A 131 -14.18 17.65 11.97
N ALA A 132 -13.03 17.98 12.55
CA ALA A 132 -11.98 17.02 12.88
C ALA A 132 -12.48 15.85 13.76
N GLY A 133 -13.35 16.13 14.72
CA GLY A 133 -13.95 15.10 15.58
C GLY A 133 -14.81 14.10 14.80
N THR A 134 -15.67 14.58 13.90
CA THR A 134 -16.50 13.72 13.06
C THR A 134 -15.65 12.92 12.08
N PHE A 135 -14.65 13.55 11.46
CA PHE A 135 -13.76 12.87 10.52
C PHE A 135 -12.96 11.76 11.21
N LEU A 136 -12.42 12.02 12.42
CA LEU A 136 -11.76 11.03 13.25
C LEU A 136 -12.67 9.83 13.58
N LEU A 137 -13.91 10.10 14.00
CA LEU A 137 -14.90 9.08 14.37
C LEU A 137 -15.39 8.23 13.20
N LEU A 138 -15.20 8.70 11.96
CA LEU A 138 -15.49 7.92 10.76
C LEU A 138 -14.25 7.16 10.29
N MET A 139 -13.08 7.81 10.30
CA MET A 139 -11.82 7.26 9.81
C MET A 139 -11.31 6.09 10.63
N LEU A 140 -11.23 6.20 11.97
CA LEU A 140 -10.64 5.12 12.76
C LEU A 140 -11.48 3.83 12.72
N PRO A 141 -12.81 3.86 12.98
CA PRO A 141 -13.58 2.61 13.00
C PRO A 141 -13.63 1.88 11.66
N ILE A 142 -13.58 2.59 10.53
CA ILE A 142 -13.59 1.93 9.21
C ILE A 142 -12.24 1.28 8.88
N HIS A 143 -11.14 1.79 9.45
CA HIS A 143 -9.80 1.23 9.25
C HIS A 143 -9.48 0.04 10.17
N LEU A 144 -10.21 -0.16 11.27
CA LEU A 144 -10.08 -1.34 12.11
C LEU A 144 -10.24 -2.67 11.35
N PRO A 145 -11.34 -2.92 10.59
CA PRO A 145 -11.47 -4.14 9.80
C PRO A 145 -10.44 -4.23 8.68
N ILE A 146 -9.99 -3.12 8.10
CA ILE A 146 -8.93 -3.09 7.08
C ILE A 146 -7.62 -3.60 7.69
N GLY A 147 -7.24 -3.07 8.87
CA GLY A 147 -6.06 -3.50 9.60
C GLY A 147 -6.11 -4.98 10.04
N LEU A 148 -7.30 -5.49 10.37
CA LEU A 148 -7.50 -6.91 10.67
C LEU A 148 -7.25 -7.79 9.44
N VAL A 149 -7.78 -7.41 8.27
CA VAL A 149 -7.57 -8.13 7.01
C VAL A 149 -6.10 -8.07 6.61
N GLU A 150 -5.47 -6.90 6.65
CA GLU A 150 -4.04 -6.74 6.33
C GLU A 150 -3.15 -7.56 7.27
N GLY A 151 -3.49 -7.56 8.56
CA GLY A 151 -2.84 -8.37 9.57
C GLY A 151 -2.96 -9.87 9.32
N GLY A 152 -4.16 -10.33 8.96
CA GLY A 152 -4.42 -11.73 8.61
C GLY A 152 -3.65 -12.19 7.38
N VAL A 153 -3.65 -11.37 6.31
CA VAL A 153 -2.86 -11.63 5.09
C VAL A 153 -1.37 -11.67 5.42
N THR A 154 -0.87 -10.70 6.19
CA THR A 154 0.53 -10.67 6.63
C THR A 154 0.89 -11.92 7.44
N ALA A 155 0.04 -12.31 8.40
CA ALA A 155 0.22 -13.52 9.20
C ALA A 155 0.27 -14.78 8.34
N ALA A 156 -0.62 -14.91 7.35
CA ALA A 156 -0.68 -16.06 6.45
C ALA A 156 0.59 -16.17 5.60
N VAL A 157 1.01 -15.07 4.96
CA VAL A 157 2.21 -15.05 4.12
C VAL A 157 3.47 -15.34 4.94
N VAL A 158 3.62 -14.68 6.09
CA VAL A 158 4.79 -14.89 6.96
C VAL A 158 4.82 -16.32 7.50
N SER A 159 3.68 -16.89 7.88
CA SER A 159 3.61 -18.28 8.38
C SER A 159 3.89 -19.30 7.28
N TYR A 160 3.42 -19.06 6.05
CA TYR A 160 3.76 -19.90 4.90
C TYR A 160 5.26 -19.88 4.61
N LEU A 161 5.86 -18.69 4.57
CA LEU A 161 7.28 -18.53 4.30
C LEU A 161 8.15 -19.12 5.41
N ALA A 162 7.75 -18.98 6.67
CA ALA A 162 8.47 -19.60 7.79
C ALA A 162 8.50 -21.14 7.71
N GLN A 163 7.46 -21.76 7.17
CA GLN A 163 7.39 -23.21 6.95
C GLN A 163 8.15 -23.64 5.70
N ALA A 164 7.95 -22.92 4.59
CA ALA A 164 8.58 -23.25 3.31
C ALA A 164 10.08 -22.97 3.28
N ARG A 165 10.53 -21.97 4.05
CA ARG A 165 11.91 -21.45 4.10
C ARG A 165 12.30 -21.14 5.56
N PRO A 166 12.64 -22.15 6.38
CA PRO A 166 12.97 -21.98 7.80
C PRO A 166 14.08 -20.96 8.07
N GLU A 167 14.97 -20.73 7.11
CA GLU A 167 16.00 -19.69 7.20
C GLU A 167 15.44 -18.26 7.26
N TRP A 168 14.18 -18.05 6.85
CA TRP A 168 13.45 -16.78 7.00
C TRP A 168 12.61 -16.73 8.29
N ALA A 169 12.41 -17.87 8.95
CA ALA A 169 11.64 -17.97 10.19
C ALA A 169 12.37 -17.37 11.40
N ALA A 170 13.70 -17.28 11.35
CA ALA A 170 14.56 -16.76 12.41
C ALA A 170 14.52 -15.22 12.60
N GLY A 171 13.55 -14.53 11.99
CA GLY A 171 13.25 -13.13 12.30
C GLY A 171 14.22 -12.08 11.76
N GLY A 172 15.14 -12.47 10.88
CA GLY A 172 15.96 -11.54 10.10
C GLY A 172 15.27 -11.10 8.81
N PRO A 173 15.55 -9.89 8.28
CA PRO A 173 15.11 -9.52 6.93
C PRO A 173 15.61 -10.59 5.95
N ALA A 174 14.74 -11.05 5.05
CA ALA A 174 15.12 -12.03 4.04
C ALA A 174 16.33 -11.49 3.27
N SER A 175 17.48 -12.12 3.46
CA SER A 175 18.63 -11.80 2.61
C SER A 175 18.22 -12.06 1.17
N ALA A 176 18.32 -11.04 0.32
CA ALA A 176 18.05 -11.16 -1.12
C ALA A 176 18.89 -12.29 -1.77
N ALA A 177 20.00 -12.71 -1.14
CA ALA A 177 20.82 -13.83 -1.57
C ALA A 177 20.16 -15.21 -1.36
N GLY A 178 19.12 -15.31 -0.51
CA GLY A 178 18.43 -16.56 -0.19
C GLY A 178 17.15 -16.81 -0.99
N ALA A 179 16.55 -15.81 -1.65
CA ALA A 179 15.34 -16.00 -2.44
C ALA A 179 15.66 -16.81 -3.72
N GLY A 180 15.41 -18.12 -3.67
CA GLY A 180 15.62 -19.01 -4.82
C GLY A 180 14.79 -18.57 -6.03
N ARG A 181 15.30 -18.82 -7.25
CA ARG A 181 14.64 -18.45 -8.51
C ARG A 181 13.18 -18.92 -8.60
N GLY A 182 12.86 -20.08 -8.02
CA GLY A 182 11.49 -20.60 -7.97
C GLY A 182 10.53 -19.74 -7.14
N LEU A 183 10.95 -19.23 -5.98
CA LEU A 183 10.12 -18.35 -5.15
C LEU A 183 9.88 -17.00 -5.85
N LEU A 184 10.93 -16.45 -6.49
CA LEU A 184 10.79 -15.21 -7.27
C LEU A 184 9.83 -15.40 -8.44
N ALA A 185 9.90 -16.54 -9.14
CA ALA A 185 8.96 -16.86 -10.21
C ALA A 185 7.53 -17.03 -9.68
N ALA A 186 7.35 -17.69 -8.53
CA ALA A 186 6.04 -17.87 -7.90
C ALA A 186 5.40 -16.54 -7.47
N VAL A 187 6.16 -15.65 -6.83
CA VAL A 187 5.65 -14.33 -6.42
C VAL A 187 5.38 -13.45 -7.64
N ALA A 188 6.22 -13.51 -8.68
CA ALA A 188 5.95 -12.80 -9.93
C ALA A 188 4.69 -13.32 -10.62
N ALA A 189 4.49 -14.64 -10.65
CA ALA A 189 3.26 -15.25 -11.18
C ALA A 189 2.04 -14.84 -10.34
N ALA A 190 2.17 -14.81 -9.01
CA ALA A 190 1.12 -14.32 -8.12
C ALA A 190 0.76 -12.86 -8.44
N ALA A 191 1.75 -11.98 -8.61
CA ALA A 191 1.51 -10.59 -9.01
C ALA A 191 0.74 -10.49 -10.34
N VAL A 192 1.13 -11.29 -11.35
CA VAL A 192 0.45 -11.33 -12.65
C VAL A 192 -1.01 -11.82 -12.52
N VAL A 193 -1.25 -12.88 -11.73
CA VAL A 193 -2.61 -13.39 -11.51
C VAL A 193 -3.45 -12.41 -10.71
N THR A 194 -2.88 -11.81 -9.67
CA THR A 194 -3.55 -10.81 -8.82
C THR A 194 -3.95 -9.59 -9.65
N GLY A 195 -3.02 -8.96 -10.36
CA GLY A 195 -3.31 -7.76 -11.16
C GLY A 195 -4.07 -8.05 -12.46
N GLY A 196 -3.88 -9.23 -13.06
CA GLY A 196 -4.49 -9.58 -14.34
C GLY A 196 -5.89 -10.18 -14.23
N CYS A 197 -6.21 -10.86 -13.13
CA CYS A 197 -7.46 -11.61 -12.98
C CYS A 197 -8.20 -11.28 -11.68
N LEU A 198 -7.53 -11.32 -10.52
CA LEU A 198 -8.20 -11.17 -9.23
C LEU A 198 -8.63 -9.72 -8.96
N ALA A 199 -7.97 -8.73 -9.57
CA ALA A 199 -8.38 -7.34 -9.50
C ALA A 199 -9.80 -7.10 -10.04
N TRP A 200 -10.36 -8.01 -10.85
CA TRP A 200 -11.76 -7.92 -11.31
C TRP A 200 -12.79 -8.13 -10.20
N THR A 201 -12.39 -8.69 -9.06
CA THR A 201 -13.28 -8.86 -7.90
C THR A 201 -13.17 -7.70 -6.91
N ALA A 202 -12.43 -6.65 -7.26
CA ALA A 202 -12.35 -5.45 -6.45
C ALA A 202 -13.73 -4.80 -6.30
N SER A 203 -14.00 -4.26 -5.12
CA SER A 203 -15.23 -3.54 -4.84
C SER A 203 -15.17 -2.12 -5.40
N ASP A 204 -16.23 -1.70 -6.08
CA ASP A 204 -16.40 -0.34 -6.60
C ASP A 204 -16.91 0.67 -5.54
N LEU A 205 -17.01 0.24 -4.27
CA LEU A 205 -17.40 1.12 -3.17
C LEU A 205 -16.24 2.06 -2.83
N PRO A 206 -16.53 3.31 -2.38
CA PRO A 206 -15.49 4.25 -1.99
C PRO A 206 -14.61 3.66 -0.88
N ASP A 207 -13.31 3.96 -0.92
CA ASP A 207 -12.39 3.50 0.13
C ASP A 207 -12.69 4.16 1.49
N GLY A 208 -12.01 3.73 2.55
CA GLY A 208 -12.24 4.25 3.90
C GLY A 208 -12.05 5.76 4.04
N LEU A 209 -11.15 6.37 3.26
CA LEU A 209 -10.91 7.81 3.26
C LEU A 209 -12.02 8.54 2.49
N GLU A 210 -12.28 8.12 1.25
CA GLU A 210 -13.32 8.69 0.40
C GLU A 210 -14.70 8.58 1.06
N TRP A 211 -15.02 7.42 1.64
CA TRP A 211 -16.25 7.19 2.37
C TRP A 211 -16.36 8.11 3.58
N SER A 212 -15.29 8.28 4.36
CA SER A 212 -15.30 9.16 5.54
C SER A 212 -15.48 10.62 5.14
N VAL A 213 -14.80 11.07 4.08
CA VAL A 213 -14.97 12.43 3.54
C VAL A 213 -16.39 12.65 3.05
N ALA A 214 -16.96 11.70 2.30
CA ALA A 214 -18.32 11.79 1.79
C ALA A 214 -19.37 11.86 2.90
N ARG A 215 -19.17 11.11 3.99
CA ARG A 215 -20.05 11.13 5.18
C ARG A 215 -19.98 12.44 5.95
N VAL A 216 -18.84 13.12 5.95
CA VAL A 216 -18.69 14.44 6.60
C VAL A 216 -19.30 15.55 5.75
N THR A 217 -19.12 15.49 4.43
CA THR A 217 -19.45 16.59 3.51
C THR A 217 -20.86 16.48 2.94
N GLY A 218 -21.46 15.29 2.96
CA GLY A 218 -22.76 15.02 2.34
C GLY A 218 -22.71 14.85 0.82
N THR A 219 -21.53 14.92 0.20
CA THR A 219 -21.31 14.69 -1.23
C THR A 219 -20.47 13.43 -1.44
N ALA A 220 -20.91 12.54 -2.33
CA ALA A 220 -20.08 11.44 -2.80
C ALA A 220 -19.02 12.02 -3.74
N GLY A 221 -17.87 12.38 -3.19
CA GLY A 221 -16.76 12.99 -3.93
C GLY A 221 -16.51 14.44 -3.52
N GLU A 222 -15.22 14.70 -3.27
CA GLU A 222 -14.60 16.00 -3.01
C GLU A 222 -15.11 16.74 -1.77
N ALA A 223 -14.30 16.74 -0.71
CA ALA A 223 -14.47 17.72 0.37
C ALA A 223 -14.46 19.11 -0.24
N GLY A 224 -15.53 19.88 -0.03
CA GLY A 224 -15.62 21.27 -0.49
C GLY A 224 -14.35 22.02 -0.10
N VAL A 225 -13.54 22.34 -1.11
CA VAL A 225 -12.29 23.09 -0.95
C VAL A 225 -12.67 24.53 -0.64
N ALA A 226 -12.79 24.83 0.66
CA ALA A 226 -13.06 26.18 1.13
C ALA A 226 -11.76 26.99 1.08
N GLY A 227 -11.40 27.49 -0.10
CA GLY A 227 -10.45 28.60 -0.25
C GLY A 227 -9.13 28.27 -0.95
N ALA A 228 -8.78 29.15 -1.89
CA ALA A 228 -7.53 29.28 -2.63
C ALA A 228 -6.90 27.97 -3.12
N VAL A 229 -7.27 27.58 -4.35
CA VAL A 229 -6.46 26.67 -5.15
C VAL A 229 -5.02 27.19 -5.13
N SER A 230 -4.16 26.51 -4.37
CA SER A 230 -2.78 26.93 -4.23
C SER A 230 -2.09 26.72 -5.58
N ARG A 231 -1.16 27.59 -5.95
CA ARG A 231 -0.34 27.39 -7.18
C ARG A 231 0.33 26.00 -7.20
N ALA A 232 0.59 25.42 -6.03
CA ALA A 232 1.08 24.05 -5.92
C ALA A 232 0.03 23.03 -6.39
N HIS A 233 -1.23 23.16 -5.96
CA HIS A 233 -2.31 22.29 -6.44
C HIS A 233 -2.43 22.33 -7.96
N ASP A 234 -2.51 23.52 -8.58
CA ASP A 234 -2.59 23.66 -10.05
C ASP A 234 -1.39 23.05 -10.78
N LEU A 235 -0.18 23.23 -10.24
CA LEU A 235 1.03 22.67 -10.83
C LEU A 235 1.02 21.14 -10.79
N PHE A 236 0.71 20.57 -9.63
CA PHE A 236 0.76 19.12 -9.43
C PHE A 236 -0.42 18.41 -10.08
N SER A 237 -1.62 19.01 -10.14
CA SER A 237 -2.75 18.48 -10.90
C SER A 237 -2.46 18.51 -12.40
N GLY A 238 -1.95 19.64 -12.93
CA GLY A 238 -1.58 19.75 -14.33
C GLY A 238 -0.43 18.82 -14.74
N LEU A 239 0.51 18.54 -13.83
CA LEU A 239 1.52 17.49 -14.05
C LEU A 239 0.89 16.10 -14.06
N GLN A 240 0.02 15.81 -13.10
CA GLN A 240 -0.65 14.51 -12.96
C GLN A 240 -1.51 14.18 -14.19
N GLU A 241 -2.29 15.13 -14.71
CA GLU A 241 -3.10 14.93 -15.93
C GLU A 241 -2.25 14.56 -17.16
N ARG A 242 -1.02 15.08 -17.24
CA ARG A 242 -0.07 14.81 -18.32
C ARG A 242 0.63 13.47 -18.17
N THR A 243 0.92 13.04 -16.95
CA THR A 243 1.64 11.78 -16.69
C THR A 243 0.72 10.58 -16.53
N ALA A 244 -0.52 10.78 -16.07
CA ALA A 244 -1.46 9.71 -15.78
C ALA A 244 -1.92 9.02 -17.07
N PHE A 245 -1.32 7.87 -17.35
CA PHE A 245 -1.61 7.06 -18.52
C PHE A 245 -2.96 6.34 -18.39
N LEU A 246 -3.27 5.81 -17.20
CA LEU A 246 -4.49 5.06 -16.89
C LEU A 246 -5.13 5.60 -15.59
N PRO A 247 -5.67 6.83 -15.60
CA PRO A 247 -6.26 7.43 -14.41
C PRO A 247 -7.38 6.55 -13.84
N GLY A 248 -7.38 6.33 -12.53
CA GLY A 248 -8.34 5.44 -11.85
C GLY A 248 -8.24 3.98 -12.29
N TYR A 249 -7.07 3.54 -12.78
CA TYR A 249 -6.82 2.19 -13.29
C TYR A 249 -7.68 1.78 -14.50
N ALA A 250 -8.27 2.75 -15.20
CA ALA A 250 -9.11 2.53 -16.37
C ALA A 250 -8.56 3.24 -17.61
N PHE A 251 -8.99 2.79 -18.79
CA PHE A 251 -8.75 3.53 -20.02
C PHE A 251 -9.57 4.82 -20.03
N ARG A 252 -9.00 5.90 -20.56
CA ARG A 252 -9.71 7.17 -20.76
C ARG A 252 -10.93 7.02 -21.68
N SER A 253 -10.94 6.03 -22.55
CA SER A 253 -12.09 5.69 -23.39
C SER A 253 -12.79 4.44 -22.85
N PRO A 254 -14.10 4.51 -22.53
CA PRO A 254 -14.87 3.37 -22.03
C PRO A 254 -15.06 2.25 -23.07
N ALA A 255 -14.73 2.49 -24.35
CA ALA A 255 -14.88 1.51 -25.44
C ALA A 255 -13.99 0.26 -25.28
N ALA A 256 -12.91 0.35 -24.49
CA ALA A 256 -11.95 -0.74 -24.32
C ALA A 256 -12.37 -1.80 -23.28
N GLY A 257 -13.47 -1.58 -22.54
CA GLY A 257 -13.96 -2.49 -21.51
C GLY A 257 -13.21 -2.37 -20.17
N GLU A 258 -13.97 -2.25 -19.09
CA GLU A 258 -13.49 -1.98 -17.73
C GLU A 258 -12.48 -3.01 -17.23
N ARG A 259 -12.80 -4.31 -17.39
CA ARG A 259 -11.91 -5.42 -16.98
C ARG A 259 -10.57 -5.43 -17.69
N LEU A 260 -10.54 -5.02 -18.97
CA LEU A 260 -9.30 -4.91 -19.72
C LEU A 260 -8.45 -3.77 -19.18
N GLY A 261 -9.08 -2.64 -18.84
CA GLY A 261 -8.43 -1.53 -18.15
C GLY A 261 -7.79 -1.98 -16.84
N THR A 262 -8.54 -2.66 -15.99
CA THR A 262 -8.03 -3.19 -14.70
C THR A 262 -6.85 -4.15 -14.91
N SER A 263 -6.95 -5.11 -15.83
CA SER A 263 -5.86 -6.06 -16.10
C SER A 263 -4.61 -5.37 -16.64
N VAL A 264 -4.76 -4.44 -17.58
CA VAL A 264 -3.63 -3.69 -18.14
C VAL A 264 -2.98 -2.84 -17.05
N SER A 265 -3.77 -2.18 -16.22
CA SER A 265 -3.27 -1.39 -15.10
C SER A 265 -2.49 -2.23 -14.09
N GLY A 266 -2.99 -3.42 -13.73
CA GLY A 266 -2.29 -4.35 -12.84
C GLY A 266 -0.96 -4.83 -13.41
N LEU A 267 -0.94 -5.22 -14.69
CA LEU A 267 0.28 -5.70 -15.35
C LEU A 267 1.31 -4.59 -15.57
N VAL A 268 0.87 -3.42 -16.05
CA VAL A 268 1.74 -2.27 -16.31
C VAL A 268 2.26 -1.71 -15.00
N GLY A 269 1.40 -1.45 -14.03
CA GLY A 269 1.79 -0.88 -12.74
C GLY A 269 2.65 -1.84 -11.91
N GLY A 270 2.33 -3.14 -11.92
CA GLY A 270 3.17 -4.19 -11.35
C GLY A 270 4.55 -4.25 -12.02
N GLY A 271 4.60 -4.17 -13.35
CA GLY A 271 5.84 -4.15 -14.13
C GLY A 271 6.70 -2.90 -13.87
N LEU A 272 6.10 -1.72 -13.82
CA LEU A 272 6.77 -0.45 -13.49
C LEU A 272 7.36 -0.49 -12.08
N THR A 273 6.58 -0.98 -11.11
CA THR A 273 7.02 -1.15 -9.73
C THR A 273 8.18 -2.14 -9.64
N LEU A 274 8.09 -3.28 -10.36
CA LEU A 274 9.17 -4.26 -10.45
C LEU A 274 10.47 -3.63 -10.94
N ALA A 275 10.38 -2.85 -12.02
CA ALA A 275 11.52 -2.18 -12.63
C ALA A 275 12.12 -1.15 -11.66
N LEU A 276 11.31 -0.27 -11.08
CA LEU A 276 11.76 0.82 -10.22
C LEU A 276 12.37 0.31 -8.91
N ALA A 277 11.64 -0.51 -8.15
CA ALA A 277 12.15 -1.09 -6.91
C ALA A 277 13.31 -2.08 -7.18
N GLY A 278 13.28 -2.75 -8.33
CA GLY A 278 14.37 -3.62 -8.79
C GLY A 278 15.67 -2.85 -9.07
N LEU A 279 15.58 -1.70 -9.73
CA LEU A 279 16.69 -0.81 -10.02
C LEU A 279 17.32 -0.27 -8.73
N PHE A 280 16.50 0.20 -7.77
CA PHE A 280 17.01 0.63 -6.47
C PHE A 280 17.69 -0.51 -5.72
N GLY A 281 17.09 -1.70 -5.68
CA GLY A 281 17.71 -2.87 -5.06
C GLY A 281 19.05 -3.25 -5.69
N TRP A 282 19.16 -3.15 -7.01
CA TRP A 282 20.41 -3.38 -7.74
C TRP A 282 21.46 -2.28 -7.47
N ALA A 283 21.05 -1.02 -7.40
CA ALA A 283 21.96 0.09 -7.11
C ALA A 283 22.52 -0.03 -5.67
N ILE A 284 21.67 -0.39 -4.71
CA ILE A 284 22.07 -0.61 -3.31
C ILE A 284 23.03 -1.80 -3.20
N SER A 285 22.77 -2.91 -3.90
CA SER A 285 23.63 -4.09 -3.84
C SER A 285 25.01 -3.83 -4.45
N ARG A 286 25.10 -3.07 -5.54
CA ARG A 286 26.37 -2.67 -6.14
C ARG A 286 27.23 -1.80 -5.23
N ARG A 287 26.62 -0.89 -4.46
CA ARG A 287 27.35 -0.05 -3.51
C ARG A 287 27.88 -0.81 -2.31
N ARG A 288 27.20 -1.88 -1.89
CA ARG A 288 27.65 -2.76 -0.80
C ARG A 288 28.79 -3.70 -1.23
N ALA A 289 28.90 -3.99 -2.52
CA ALA A 289 29.97 -4.79 -3.11
C ALA A 289 31.19 -3.95 -3.54
N GLY A 290 31.47 -2.82 -2.87
CA GLY A 290 32.59 -1.93 -3.17
C GLY A 290 33.95 -2.66 -3.22
N PRO A 291 34.92 -2.13 -3.98
CA PRO A 291 36.09 -2.89 -4.43
C PRO A 291 36.92 -3.38 -3.24
N GLY A 292 37.10 -4.69 -3.16
CA GLY A 292 38.02 -5.33 -2.23
C GLY A 292 39.48 -5.13 -2.62
#